data_AF-A0A963APU2-F1
#
_entry.id   AF-A0A963APU2-F1
#
_cell.length_a   1.000
_cell.length_b   1.000
_cell.length_c   1.000
_cell.angle_alpha   90.00
_cell.angle_beta   90.00
_cell.angle_gamma   90.00
#
_symmetry.space_group_name_H-M   'P 1'
#
loop_
_entity.id
_entity.type
_entity.pdbx_description
1 polymer ?
#
loop_
_entity_poly.entity_id
_entity_poly.type
_entity_poly.pdbx_seq_one_letter_code
_entity_poly.pdbx_strand_id
1 'polypeptide(L)'
;MNCFAASSGAVLLAVFCMASTIATAGPLQLRSDTEVASAGYFTLSWDGVGPSVFELRETERSGSSRIAYHGPDTARLVSGKPDGVYRYEVRPMGEVTWSEPVTVSVNHHPLSRALGFFAVGALVFVATTAMIVVGARRT
;
A
#
# COMPACT_ATOMS: atom_id res chain seq x y z
N MET A 1 -64.43 -27.88 -48.61
CA MET A 1 -64.86 -27.69 -47.21
C MET A 1 -63.81 -28.30 -46.29
N ASN A 2 -63.46 -27.58 -45.23
CA ASN A 2 -62.59 -27.92 -44.09
C ASN A 2 -61.09 -27.71 -44.40
N CYS A 3 -60.39 -26.62 -44.04
CA CYS A 3 -60.36 -25.80 -42.81
C CYS A 3 -59.83 -26.59 -41.60
N PHE A 4 -58.51 -26.52 -41.37
CA PHE A 4 -57.91 -26.63 -40.04
C PHE A 4 -56.62 -25.81 -39.97
N ALA A 5 -56.59 -24.92 -39.00
CA ALA A 5 -55.55 -23.94 -38.74
C ALA A 5 -54.48 -24.47 -37.79
N ALA A 6 -53.38 -23.71 -37.74
CA ALA A 6 -52.61 -23.37 -36.54
C ALA A 6 -51.39 -24.22 -36.12
N SER A 7 -50.41 -23.44 -35.62
CA SER A 7 -49.23 -23.74 -34.80
C SER A 7 -47.96 -24.04 -35.62
N SER A 8 -47.03 -23.10 -35.82
CA SER A 8 -46.33 -22.22 -34.85
C SER A 8 -45.79 -23.02 -33.67
N GLY A 9 -44.61 -23.61 -33.82
CA GLY A 9 -43.98 -24.36 -32.75
C GLY A 9 -42.52 -24.65 -33.03
N ALA A 10 -41.66 -23.85 -32.42
CA ALA A 10 -40.29 -24.22 -32.05
C ALA A 10 -39.25 -24.36 -33.19
N VAL A 11 -39.04 -23.27 -33.94
CA VAL A 11 -37.66 -22.92 -34.35
C VAL A 11 -36.95 -22.42 -33.09
N LEU A 12 -36.58 -23.34 -32.20
CA LEU A 12 -35.67 -23.11 -31.07
C LEU A 12 -34.31 -23.68 -31.48
N LEU A 13 -33.82 -23.23 -32.63
CA LEU A 13 -32.45 -23.48 -33.05
C LEU A 13 -31.57 -22.60 -32.16
N ALA A 14 -30.70 -23.26 -31.40
CA ALA A 14 -29.76 -22.70 -30.46
C ALA A 14 -28.97 -21.53 -31.05
N VAL A 15 -29.41 -20.30 -30.78
CA VAL A 15 -28.55 -19.13 -30.82
C VAL A 15 -27.79 -19.13 -29.50
N PHE A 16 -26.81 -20.03 -29.40
CA PHE A 16 -25.77 -19.95 -28.39
C PHE A 16 -24.86 -18.79 -28.80
N CYS A 17 -25.35 -17.56 -28.59
CA CYS A 17 -24.52 -16.37 -28.62
C CYS A 17 -23.42 -16.60 -27.58
N MET A 18 -22.23 -16.96 -28.05
CA MET A 18 -20.99 -16.72 -27.32
C MET A 18 -20.98 -15.23 -26.99
N ALA A 19 -21.48 -14.90 -25.80
CA ALA A 19 -21.20 -13.64 -25.16
C ALA A 19 -19.71 -13.69 -24.85
N SER A 20 -18.89 -13.29 -25.82
CA SER A 20 -17.49 -12.98 -25.60
C SER A 20 -17.47 -11.96 -24.47
N THR A 21 -17.13 -12.41 -23.27
CA THR A 21 -16.97 -11.54 -22.13
C THR A 21 -15.76 -10.69 -22.46
N ILE A 22 -15.98 -9.47 -22.93
CA ILE A 22 -14.91 -8.50 -23.08
C ILE A 22 -14.45 -8.24 -21.65
N ALA A 23 -13.28 -8.77 -21.29
CA ALA A 23 -12.60 -8.39 -20.07
C ALA A 23 -12.21 -6.91 -20.24
N THR A 24 -13.10 -6.01 -19.83
CA THR A 24 -12.74 -4.62 -19.58
C THR A 24 -11.61 -4.66 -18.56
N ALA A 25 -10.41 -4.25 -18.98
CA ALA A 25 -9.34 -3.98 -18.04
C ALA A 25 -9.90 -2.98 -17.04
N GLY A 26 -10.05 -3.41 -15.78
CA GLY A 26 -10.48 -2.53 -14.70
C GLY A 26 -9.51 -1.34 -14.57
N PRO A 27 -9.93 -0.25 -13.92
CA PRO A 27 -9.03 0.87 -13.67
C PRO A 27 -7.78 0.36 -12.94
N LEU A 28 -6.59 0.84 -13.34
CA LEU A 28 -5.32 0.52 -12.71
C LEU A 28 -5.42 0.77 -11.19
N GLN A 29 -5.38 -0.31 -10.40
CA GLN A 29 -5.49 -0.20 -8.95
C GLN A 29 -4.12 -0.22 -8.31
N LEU A 30 -3.81 0.81 -7.54
CA LEU A 30 -2.67 0.86 -6.64
C LEU A 30 -3.11 0.42 -5.25
N ARG A 31 -2.30 -0.39 -4.58
CA ARG A 31 -2.55 -0.94 -3.25
C ARG A 31 -1.29 -0.85 -2.40
N SER A 32 -1.43 -0.54 -1.12
CA SER A 32 -0.38 -0.69 -0.11
C SER A 32 -0.68 -1.89 0.79
N ASP A 33 0.36 -2.49 1.36
CA ASP A 33 0.26 -3.54 2.38
C ASP A 33 -0.16 -2.99 3.76
N THR A 34 0.08 -1.70 4.01
CA THR A 34 -0.33 -1.00 5.22
C THR A 34 -0.75 0.44 4.91
N GLU A 35 -1.63 0.99 5.74
CA GLU A 35 -1.94 2.43 5.79
C GLU A 35 -0.96 3.20 6.67
N VAL A 36 -0.41 2.53 7.70
CA VAL A 36 0.54 3.11 8.66
C VAL A 36 1.80 2.24 8.74
N ALA A 37 2.91 2.79 8.26
CA ALA A 37 4.22 2.16 8.30
C ALA A 37 4.95 2.56 9.59
N SER A 38 4.85 1.72 10.63
CA SER A 38 5.58 1.88 11.89
C SER A 38 6.94 1.18 11.91
N ALA A 39 7.11 0.18 11.04
CA ALA A 39 8.34 -0.59 10.91
C ALA A 39 9.41 0.10 10.02
N GLY A 40 9.11 1.28 9.47
CA GLY A 40 10.01 2.03 8.58
C GLY A 40 10.08 1.52 7.14
N TYR A 41 9.20 0.58 6.77
CA TYR A 41 9.01 0.10 5.40
C TYR A 41 7.55 -0.27 5.12
N PHE A 42 7.20 -0.29 3.84
CA PHE A 42 5.91 -0.76 3.31
C PHE A 42 6.06 -1.11 1.83
N THR A 43 5.14 -1.90 1.30
CA THR A 43 5.14 -2.36 -0.08
C THR A 43 3.95 -1.80 -0.83
N LEU A 44 4.22 -1.18 -1.98
CA LEU A 44 3.21 -0.76 -2.94
C LEU A 44 3.10 -1.81 -4.05
N SER A 45 1.89 -2.11 -4.50
CA SER A 45 1.62 -3.05 -5.59
C SER A 45 0.50 -2.53 -6.47
N TRP A 46 0.55 -2.85 -7.76
CA TRP A 46 -0.48 -2.43 -8.71
C TRP A 46 -0.75 -3.49 -9.78
N ASP A 47 -1.95 -3.43 -10.34
CA ASP A 47 -2.35 -4.34 -11.41
C ASP A 47 -1.69 -3.95 -12.73
N GLY A 48 -0.75 -4.76 -13.24
CA GLY A 48 -0.13 -4.55 -14.54
C GLY A 48 -0.49 -5.66 -15.52
N VAL A 49 -1.06 -5.32 -16.66
CA VAL A 49 -1.30 -6.28 -17.76
C VAL A 49 -0.33 -5.99 -18.90
N GLY A 50 0.53 -6.95 -19.22
CA GLY A 50 1.46 -6.90 -20.36
C GLY A 50 2.82 -6.21 -20.09
N PRO A 51 3.67 -6.05 -21.12
CA PRO A 51 5.02 -5.48 -21.02
C PRO A 51 5.00 -3.95 -20.92
N SER A 52 4.17 -3.43 -20.02
CA SER A 52 4.00 -1.99 -19.81
C SER A 52 5.06 -1.47 -18.86
N VAL A 53 5.64 -0.32 -19.17
CA VAL A 53 6.47 0.42 -18.22
C VAL A 53 5.56 1.30 -17.38
N PHE A 54 5.74 1.30 -16.07
CA PHE A 54 4.96 2.07 -15.12
C PHE A 54 5.77 3.21 -14.53
N GLU A 55 5.10 4.33 -14.26
CA GLU A 55 5.61 5.45 -13.49
C GLU A 55 4.86 5.51 -12.16
N LEU A 56 5.60 5.48 -11.06
CA LEU A 56 5.07 5.74 -9.72
C LEU A 56 5.48 7.14 -9.30
N ARG A 57 4.48 7.97 -9.00
CA ARG A 57 4.68 9.29 -8.40
C ARG A 57 4.45 9.20 -6.90
N GLU A 58 5.31 9.88 -6.17
CA GLU A 58 5.18 10.14 -4.75
C GLU A 58 4.98 11.63 -4.54
N THR A 59 3.97 11.99 -3.77
CA THR A 59 3.64 13.35 -3.38
C THR A 59 3.65 13.45 -1.87
N GLU A 60 4.50 14.31 -1.34
CA GLU A 60 4.56 14.62 0.08
C GLU A 60 3.40 15.53 0.49
N ARG A 61 3.08 15.56 1.79
CA ARG A 61 2.10 16.50 2.36
C ARG A 61 2.42 17.97 2.05
N SER A 62 3.69 18.31 1.85
CA SER A 62 4.14 19.65 1.45
C SER A 62 3.69 20.04 0.03
N GLY A 63 3.22 19.08 -0.77
CA GLY A 63 2.90 19.24 -2.18
C GLY A 63 4.06 18.93 -3.12
N SER A 64 5.27 18.69 -2.58
CA SER A 64 6.42 18.25 -3.36
C SER A 64 6.13 16.88 -3.98
N SER A 65 6.22 16.81 -5.31
CA SER A 65 5.95 15.59 -6.07
C SER A 65 7.20 15.15 -6.83
N ARG A 66 7.49 13.84 -6.83
CA ARG A 66 8.64 13.26 -7.54
C ARG A 66 8.28 11.88 -8.10
N ILE A 67 9.00 11.45 -9.14
CA ILE A 67 8.89 10.07 -9.64
C ILE A 67 9.72 9.17 -8.73
N ALA A 68 9.04 8.28 -8.01
CA ALA A 68 9.64 7.35 -7.06
C ALA A 68 10.08 6.03 -7.73
N TYR A 69 9.45 5.66 -8.84
CA TYR A 69 9.80 4.47 -9.61
C TYR A 69 9.43 4.65 -11.09
N HIS A 70 10.24 4.05 -11.96
CA HIS A 70 10.00 3.95 -13.39
C HIS A 70 10.56 2.60 -13.89
N GLY A 71 9.70 1.75 -14.42
CA GLY A 71 10.11 0.42 -14.89
C GLY A 71 8.94 -0.56 -15.07
N PRO A 72 9.22 -1.81 -15.46
CA PRO A 72 8.19 -2.80 -15.78
C PRO A 72 7.63 -3.53 -14.56
N ASP A 73 8.18 -3.34 -13.36
CA ASP A 73 7.72 -4.02 -12.16
C ASP A 73 6.31 -3.56 -11.77
N THR A 74 5.58 -4.44 -11.09
CA THR A 74 4.23 -4.18 -10.57
C THR A 74 4.19 -4.00 -9.06
N ALA A 75 5.36 -3.95 -8.43
CA ALA A 75 5.51 -3.74 -7.00
C ALA A 75 6.77 -2.94 -6.67
N ARG A 76 6.70 -2.19 -5.57
CA ARG A 76 7.81 -1.39 -5.05
C ARG A 76 7.87 -1.46 -3.53
N LEU A 77 9.00 -1.92 -3.01
CA LEU A 77 9.34 -1.76 -1.59
C LEU A 77 9.80 -0.32 -1.34
N VAL A 78 9.16 0.35 -0.38
CA VAL A 78 9.52 1.68 0.09
C VAL A 78 10.05 1.55 1.51
N SER A 79 11.21 2.16 1.78
CA SER A 79 11.87 2.10 3.09
C SER A 79 12.64 3.38 3.38
N GLY A 80 12.96 3.62 4.65
CA GLY A 80 13.83 4.73 5.07
C GLY A 80 13.19 6.12 4.88
N LYS A 81 11.86 6.18 4.89
CA LYS A 81 11.11 7.44 4.84
C LYS A 81 11.08 8.10 6.22
N PRO A 82 11.22 9.43 6.33
CA PRO A 82 10.97 10.11 7.59
C PRO A 82 9.47 10.06 7.94
N ASP A 83 9.16 10.41 9.20
CA ASP A 83 7.78 10.51 9.66
C ASP A 83 6.99 11.53 8.82
N GLY A 84 5.80 11.14 8.36
CA GLY A 84 5.04 11.97 7.46
C GLY A 84 3.86 11.26 6.81
N VAL A 85 3.17 12.00 5.94
CA VAL A 85 2.08 11.48 5.10
C VAL A 85 2.51 11.60 3.66
N TYR A 86 2.46 10.48 2.95
CA TYR A 86 2.85 10.35 1.56
C TYR A 86 1.67 9.85 0.75
N ARG A 87 1.49 10.43 -0.43
CA ARG A 87 0.51 10.00 -1.42
C ARG A 87 1.24 9.37 -2.59
N TYR A 88 0.75 8.24 -3.06
CA TYR A 88 1.29 7.52 -4.20
C TYR A 88 0.24 7.40 -5.30
N GLU A 89 0.69 7.59 -6.52
CA GLU A 89 -0.13 7.47 -7.73
C GLU A 89 0.70 6.70 -8.75
N VAL A 90 0.09 5.78 -9.48
CA VAL A 90 0.77 5.02 -10.54
C VAL A 90 0.06 5.24 -11.87
N ARG A 91 0.82 5.22 -12.96
CA ARG A 91 0.27 5.20 -14.32
C ARG A 91 1.13 4.33 -15.23
N PRO A 92 0.55 3.77 -16.31
CA PRO A 92 1.33 3.24 -17.41
C PRO A 92 2.01 4.38 -18.17
N MET A 93 3.20 4.13 -18.69
CA MET A 93 3.94 5.13 -19.47
C MET A 93 3.22 5.38 -20.80
N GLY A 94 3.04 6.66 -21.12
CA GLY A 94 2.26 7.11 -22.28
C GLY A 94 0.79 7.40 -21.96
N GLU A 95 0.30 7.00 -20.79
CA GLU A 95 -1.02 7.43 -20.32
C GLU A 95 -0.95 8.78 -19.58
N VAL A 96 -2.01 9.58 -19.76
CA VAL A 96 -2.14 10.87 -19.08
C VAL A 96 -2.76 10.69 -17.69
N THR A 97 -3.62 9.68 -17.54
CA THR A 97 -4.42 9.43 -16.34
C THR A 97 -3.62 8.69 -15.27
N TRP A 98 -3.67 9.21 -14.05
CA TRP A 98 -3.11 8.55 -12.87
C TRP A 98 -4.15 7.66 -12.20
N SER A 99 -3.70 6.62 -11.49
CA SER A 99 -4.55 5.81 -10.63
C SER A 99 -5.16 6.62 -9.50
N GLU A 100 -6.15 6.02 -8.81
CA GLU A 100 -6.61 6.55 -7.53
C GLU A 100 -5.42 6.68 -6.56
N PRO A 101 -5.27 7.81 -5.86
CA PRO A 101 -4.14 8.03 -4.97
C PRO A 101 -4.24 7.18 -3.70
N VAL A 102 -3.16 6.47 -3.38
CA VAL A 102 -3.02 5.74 -2.11
C VAL A 102 -2.25 6.59 -1.12
N THR A 103 -2.79 6.77 0.09
CA THR A 103 -2.13 7.52 1.16
C THR A 103 -1.54 6.57 2.19
N VAL A 104 -0.26 6.74 2.51
CA VAL A 104 0.46 5.98 3.54
C VAL A 104 1.07 6.94 4.53
N SER A 105 0.83 6.71 5.82
CA SER A 105 1.46 7.45 6.91
C SER A 105 2.66 6.68 7.43
N VAL A 106 3.80 7.35 7.57
CA VAL A 106 5.01 6.80 8.20
C VAL A 106 5.10 7.39 9.61
N ASN A 107 5.18 6.53 10.62
CA ASN A 107 5.22 6.94 12.03
C ASN A 107 6.10 5.98 12.86
N HIS A 108 7.35 6.39 13.09
CA HIS A 108 8.33 5.62 13.85
C HIS A 108 8.03 5.71 15.34
N HIS A 109 8.36 4.64 16.06
CA HIS A 109 8.37 4.68 17.52
C HIS A 109 9.39 5.74 18.00
N PRO A 110 8.97 6.68 18.87
CA PRO A 110 9.85 7.76 19.29
C PRO A 110 10.95 7.22 20.21
N LEU A 111 12.20 7.54 19.87
CA LEU A 111 13.38 7.18 20.66
C LEU A 111 13.30 7.73 22.10
N SER A 112 12.57 8.83 22.30
CA SER A 112 12.34 9.43 23.62
C SER A 112 11.64 8.48 24.60
N ARG A 113 10.74 7.62 24.13
CA ARG A 113 10.09 6.61 24.99
C ARG A 113 11.12 5.58 25.47
N ALA A 114 11.98 5.11 24.57
CA ALA A 114 13.06 4.18 24.91
C ALA A 114 14.08 4.82 25.86
N LEU A 115 14.51 6.06 25.59
CA LEU A 115 15.41 6.82 26.44
C LEU A 115 14.80 7.12 27.82
N GLY A 116 13.50 7.36 27.90
CA GLY A 116 12.78 7.54 29.15
C GLY A 116 12.86 6.29 30.04
N PHE A 117 12.54 5.11 29.50
CA PHE A 117 12.67 3.85 30.25
C PHE A 117 14.13 3.56 30.64
N PHE A 118 15.07 3.80 29.73
CA PHE A 118 16.49 3.67 30.00
C PHE A 118 16.95 4.60 31.15
N ALA A 119 16.52 5.86 31.14
CA ALA A 119 16.87 6.84 32.17
C ALA A 119 16.31 6.45 33.54
N VAL A 120 15.07 5.96 33.60
CA VAL A 120 14.47 5.44 34.84
C VAL A 120 15.25 4.23 35.35
N GLY A 121 15.58 3.28 34.47
CA GLY A 121 16.41 2.12 34.82
C GLY A 121 17.80 2.53 35.33
N ALA A 122 18.45 3.48 34.67
CA ALA A 122 19.74 4.02 35.07
C ALA A 122 19.68 4.70 36.44
N LEU A 123 18.62 5.45 36.74
CA LEU A 123 18.42 6.09 38.04
C LEU A 123 18.31 5.04 39.16
N VAL A 124 17.49 4.00 38.96
CA VAL A 124 17.34 2.91 39.94
C VAL A 124 18.67 2.19 40.13
N PHE A 125 19.39 1.88 39.05
CA PHE A 125 20.70 1.24 39.11
C PHE A 125 21.72 2.07 39.89
N VAL A 126 21.77 3.38 39.64
CA VAL A 126 22.64 4.31 40.38
C VAL A 126 22.25 4.37 41.85
N ALA A 127 20.95 4.42 42.16
CA ALA A 127 20.46 4.44 43.55
C ALA A 127 20.84 3.17 44.31
N THR A 128 20.64 1.99 43.70
CA THR A 128 21.04 0.71 44.30
C THR A 128 22.55 0.63 44.49
N THR A 129 23.33 1.04 43.49
CA THR A 129 24.80 1.05 43.57
C THR A 129 25.29 2.00 44.67
N ALA A 130 24.74 3.21 44.75
CA ALA A 130 25.06 4.18 45.79
C ALA A 130 24.70 3.64 47.18
N MET A 131 23.55 2.98 47.33
CA MET A 131 23.16 2.35 48.59
C MET A 131 24.19 1.30 49.03
N ILE A 132 24.64 0.44 48.12
CA ILE A 132 25.66 -0.58 48.39
C ILE A 132 26.99 0.06 48.80
N VAL A 133 27.47 1.05 48.03
CA VAL A 133 28.75 1.72 48.30
C VAL A 133 28.73 2.48 49.62
N VAL A 134 27.63 3.19 49.92
CA VAL A 134 27.48 3.91 51.18
C VAL A 134 27.37 2.95 52.36
N GLY A 135 26.64 1.84 52.20
CA GLY A 135 26.56 0.78 53.21
C GLY A 135 27.94 0.17 53.52
N ALA A 136 28.69 -0.20 52.48
CA ALA A 136 30.03 -0.79 52.61
C ALA A 136 31.04 0.15 53.28
N ARG A 137 30.90 1.47 53.12
CA ARG A 137 31.78 2.47 53.74
C ARG A 137 31.46 2.76 55.21
N ARG A 138 30.26 2.41 55.67
CA ARG A 138 29.80 2.65 57.06
C ARG A 138 29.99 1.44 57.97
N THR A 139 30.38 0.30 57.42
CA THR A 139 30.66 -0.94 58.14
C THR A 139 32.16 -1.12 58.25
#